data_AF-A0A239N4M8-F1
#
_entry.id   AF-A0A239N4M8-F1
#
_cell.length_a   1.000
_cell.length_b   1.000
_cell.length_c   1.000
_cell.angle_alpha   90.00
_cell.angle_beta   90.00
_cell.angle_gamma   90.00
#
_symmetry.space_group_name_H-M   'P 1'
#
loop_
_entity.id
_entity.type
_entity.pdbx_description
1 polymer ?
#
loop_
_entity_poly.entity_id
_entity_poly.type
_entity_poly.pdbx_seq_one_letter_code
_entity_poly.pdbx_strand_id
1 'polypeptide(L)'
;MESTGEKRRFPPPWTVECTGDTFRVKDANGVVLANVYSRDDLIKMKWDNYTSNLSSDEARRIALAISRIPTFMNHEPRFPERRNAEGPSTHWRRSHPYHVALQDAYVQENYDDIVECCQFNRVPLDATGEILDRGGVRWRTYCFARQFDAIRFWDKFNGSWMLGMQFVYPARPENFPAMKSVNRKGAL
;
A
#
# COMPACT_ATOMS: atom_id res chain seq x y z
N MET A 1 -18.01 -15.23 -21.65
CA MET A 1 -17.85 -13.78 -21.92
C MET A 1 -16.73 -13.29 -21.03
N GLU A 2 -15.52 -13.25 -21.58
CA GLU A 2 -14.36 -12.66 -20.91
C GLU A 2 -14.62 -11.17 -20.80
N SER A 3 -14.64 -10.64 -19.59
CA SER A 3 -14.65 -9.19 -19.38
C SER A 3 -13.42 -8.63 -20.07
N THR A 4 -13.62 -7.89 -21.17
CA THR A 4 -12.60 -7.09 -21.84
C THR A 4 -12.04 -6.11 -20.83
N GLY A 5 -10.97 -6.50 -20.15
CA GLY A 5 -10.31 -5.67 -19.15
C GLY A 5 -9.88 -4.37 -19.83
N GLU A 6 -10.47 -3.26 -19.41
CA GLU A 6 -10.13 -1.94 -19.94
C GLU A 6 -8.60 -1.78 -19.93
N LYS A 7 -8.04 -1.53 -21.11
CA LYS A 7 -6.61 -1.24 -21.29
C LYS A 7 -6.30 -0.07 -20.34
N ARG A 8 -5.43 -0.30 -19.35
CA ARG A 8 -5.15 0.69 -18.29
C ARG A 8 -4.83 2.04 -18.93
N ARG A 9 -5.56 3.09 -18.52
CA ARG A 9 -5.20 4.47 -18.86
C ARG A 9 -3.85 4.75 -18.18
N PHE A 10 -2.85 5.10 -18.99
CA PHE A 10 -1.46 5.38 -18.59
C PHE A 10 -0.63 4.16 -18.18
N PRO A 11 -0.11 3.37 -19.14
CA PRO A 11 0.68 2.19 -18.84
C PRO A 11 1.98 2.51 -18.09
N PRO A 12 2.39 1.68 -17.11
CA PRO A 12 3.73 1.73 -16.54
C PRO A 12 4.78 1.27 -17.58
N PRO A 13 6.08 1.60 -17.38
CA PRO A 13 6.63 2.43 -16.32
C PRO A 13 6.38 3.93 -16.58
N TRP A 14 6.17 4.70 -15.53
CA TRP A 14 6.18 6.16 -15.63
C TRP A 14 7.60 6.66 -15.40
N THR A 15 8.07 7.56 -16.26
CA THR A 15 9.44 8.11 -16.23
C THR A 15 9.42 9.59 -15.91
N VAL A 16 10.48 10.06 -15.24
CA VAL A 16 10.68 11.49 -14.96
C VAL A 16 11.76 12.02 -15.89
N GLU A 17 11.43 13.07 -16.65
CA GLU A 17 12.39 13.83 -17.45
C GLU A 17 12.62 15.19 -16.82
N CYS A 18 13.88 15.59 -16.69
CA CYS A 18 14.27 16.93 -16.27
C CYS A 18 14.45 17.81 -17.51
N THR A 19 13.78 18.95 -17.56
CA THR A 19 13.93 19.95 -18.62
C THR A 19 14.12 21.31 -17.97
N GLY A 20 15.37 21.63 -17.63
CA GLY A 20 15.72 22.87 -16.91
C GLY A 20 14.99 22.96 -15.57
N ASP A 21 14.14 23.98 -15.43
CA ASP A 21 13.38 24.30 -14.22
C ASP A 21 12.05 23.52 -14.11
N THR A 22 11.89 22.42 -14.85
CA THR A 22 10.65 21.62 -14.81
C THR A 22 10.96 20.13 -14.89
N PHE A 23 10.32 19.37 -14.00
CA PHE A 23 10.30 17.91 -14.02
C PHE A 23 8.99 17.43 -14.64
N ARG A 24 9.07 16.72 -15.76
CA ARG A 24 7.92 16.17 -16.47
C ARG A 24 7.80 14.69 -16.16
N VAL A 25 6.63 14.26 -15.70
CA VAL A 25 6.31 12.83 -15.52
C VAL A 25 5.57 12.36 -16.76
N LYS A 26 6.08 11.34 -17.42
CA LYS A 26 5.48 10.72 -18.61
C LYS A 26 5.10 9.27 -18.36
N ASP A 27 4.09 8.78 -19.04
CA ASP A 27 3.78 7.35 -19.11
C ASP A 27 4.68 6.61 -20.14
N ALA A 28 4.51 5.29 -20.26
CA ALA A 28 5.30 4.50 -21.20
C ALA A 28 5.03 4.82 -22.69
N ASN A 29 3.92 5.50 -23.00
CA ASN A 29 3.58 5.96 -24.35
C ASN A 29 4.06 7.39 -24.60
N GLY A 30 4.73 8.03 -23.63
CA GLY A 30 5.21 9.41 -23.73
C GLY A 30 4.16 10.48 -23.43
N VAL A 31 2.98 10.12 -22.93
CA VAL A 31 1.93 11.07 -22.51
C VAL A 31 2.38 11.76 -21.23
N VAL A 32 2.38 13.10 -21.24
CA VAL A 32 2.74 13.91 -20.06
C VAL A 32 1.59 13.87 -19.05
N LEU A 33 1.86 13.31 -17.88
CA LEU A 33 0.90 13.14 -16.78
C LEU A 33 0.92 14.32 -15.80
N ALA A 34 2.13 14.84 -15.52
CA ALA A 34 2.32 15.95 -14.58
C ALA A 34 3.56 16.77 -14.95
N ASN A 35 3.49 18.08 -14.70
CA ASN A 35 4.64 18.99 -14.75
C ASN A 35 4.85 19.56 -13.35
N VAL A 36 6.03 19.33 -12.78
CA VAL A 36 6.42 19.87 -11.48
C VAL A 36 7.46 20.94 -11.72
N TYR A 37 7.10 22.19 -11.45
CA TYR A 37 7.99 23.34 -11.65
C TYR A 37 8.88 23.54 -10.44
N SER A 38 10.15 23.84 -10.69
CA SER A 38 11.10 24.33 -9.69
C SER A 38 11.50 25.76 -10.01
N ARG A 39 11.77 26.58 -9.00
CA ARG A 39 12.27 27.95 -9.18
C ARG A 39 13.40 28.24 -8.21
N ASP A 40 14.55 27.62 -8.49
CA ASP A 40 15.76 27.80 -7.68
C ASP A 40 16.28 29.24 -7.72
N ASP A 41 16.00 29.98 -8.78
CA ASP A 41 16.31 31.40 -8.95
C ASP A 41 15.64 32.24 -7.85
N LEU A 42 14.33 32.06 -7.67
CA LEU A 42 13.53 32.80 -6.67
C LEU A 42 13.92 32.42 -5.24
N ILE A 43 14.22 31.14 -5.01
CA ILE A 43 14.62 30.63 -3.69
C ILE A 43 15.99 31.15 -3.28
N LYS A 44 16.96 31.16 -4.19
CA LYS A 44 18.31 31.69 -3.93
C LYS A 44 18.29 33.18 -3.65
N MET A 45 17.47 33.93 -4.38
CA MET A 45 17.35 35.38 -4.20
C MET A 45 16.48 35.77 -2.98
N LYS A 46 15.83 34.80 -2.31
CA LYS A 46 14.85 35.02 -1.23
C LYS A 46 13.85 36.13 -1.59
N TRP A 47 13.44 36.16 -2.85
CA TRP A 47 12.49 37.15 -3.35
C TRP A 47 11.11 36.91 -2.73
N ASP A 48 10.23 37.91 -2.78
CA ASP A 48 8.86 37.80 -2.26
C ASP A 48 8.18 36.51 -2.74
N ASN A 49 7.55 35.80 -1.80
CA ASN A 49 6.90 34.50 -1.98
C ASN A 49 7.83 33.34 -2.38
N TYR A 50 9.13 33.37 -2.06
CA TYR A 50 10.02 32.22 -2.31
C TYR A 50 9.54 30.91 -1.67
N THR A 51 8.80 30.98 -0.55
CA THR A 51 8.26 29.83 0.17
C THR A 51 7.11 29.12 -0.57
N SER A 52 6.49 29.76 -1.57
CA SER A 52 5.45 29.13 -2.40
C SER A 52 6.02 28.36 -3.59
N ASN A 53 7.34 28.44 -3.81
CA ASN A 53 8.03 27.78 -4.92
C ASN A 53 8.82 26.57 -4.42
N LEU A 54 8.89 25.53 -5.25
CA LEU A 54 9.68 24.33 -4.94
C LEU A 54 11.13 24.51 -5.39
N SER A 55 12.06 24.03 -4.58
CA SER A 55 13.44 23.82 -5.01
C SER A 55 13.52 22.65 -6.01
N SER A 56 14.60 22.60 -6.80
CA SER A 56 14.83 21.49 -7.73
C SER A 56 14.83 20.13 -7.05
N ASP A 57 15.39 20.02 -5.84
CA ASP A 57 15.38 18.75 -5.10
C ASP A 57 13.98 18.36 -4.60
N GLU A 58 13.18 19.32 -4.13
CA GLU A 58 11.80 19.06 -3.72
C GLU A 58 10.91 18.69 -4.91
N ALA A 59 11.02 19.43 -6.01
CA ALA A 59 10.31 19.15 -7.26
C ALA A 59 10.68 17.76 -7.80
N ARG A 60 11.98 17.40 -7.78
CA ARG A 60 12.46 16.06 -8.15
C ARG A 60 11.88 14.98 -7.26
N ARG A 61 11.85 15.17 -5.93
CA ARG A 61 11.29 14.21 -4.98
C ARG A 61 9.80 13.99 -5.23
N ILE A 62 9.03 15.04 -5.48
CA ILE A 62 7.61 14.96 -5.80
C ILE A 62 7.41 14.22 -7.14
N ALA A 63 8.16 14.58 -8.18
CA ALA A 63 8.06 13.93 -9.48
C ALA A 63 8.37 12.42 -9.41
N LEU A 64 9.41 12.03 -8.65
CA LEU A 64 9.74 10.63 -8.39
C LEU A 64 8.66 9.90 -7.57
N ALA A 65 7.96 10.59 -6.67
CA ALA A 65 6.84 9.99 -5.95
C ALA A 65 5.67 9.73 -6.90
N ILE A 66 5.36 10.67 -7.79
CA ILE A 66 4.30 10.53 -8.81
C ILE A 66 4.62 9.38 -9.76
N SER A 67 5.88 9.24 -10.22
CA SER A 67 6.27 8.17 -11.14
C SER A 67 6.12 6.76 -10.52
N ARG A 68 6.05 6.65 -9.19
CA ARG A 68 5.83 5.38 -8.47
C ARG A 68 4.36 5.03 -8.30
N ILE A 69 3.42 5.94 -8.59
CA ILE A 69 1.96 5.71 -8.46
C ILE A 69 1.49 4.40 -9.12
N PRO A 70 1.94 4.01 -10.33
CA PRO A 70 1.53 2.74 -10.92
C PRO A 70 1.88 1.54 -10.04
N THR A 71 3.03 1.59 -9.36
CA THR A 71 3.45 0.54 -8.42
C THR A 71 2.47 0.41 -7.25
N PHE A 72 1.89 1.53 -6.80
CA PHE A 72 0.89 1.53 -5.73
C PHE A 72 -0.52 1.16 -6.20
N MET A 73 -0.83 1.37 -7.48
CA MET A 73 -2.13 1.03 -8.07
C MET A 73 -2.16 -0.36 -8.72
N ASN A 74 -1.00 -0.99 -8.91
CA ASN A 74 -0.92 -2.34 -9.44
C ASN A 74 -1.36 -3.34 -8.36
N HIS A 75 -2.49 -4.00 -8.62
CA HIS A 75 -2.82 -5.24 -7.93
C HIS A 75 -1.72 -6.27 -8.19
N GLU A 76 -1.00 -6.70 -7.15
CA GLU A 76 -0.05 -7.81 -7.25
C GLU A 76 -0.85 -9.11 -7.44
N PRO A 77 -0.75 -9.83 -8.58
CA PRO A 77 -1.58 -11.01 -8.86
C PRO A 77 -1.41 -12.12 -7.83
N ARG A 78 -0.25 -12.19 -7.16
CA ARG A 78 0.06 -13.16 -6.11
C ARG A 78 -0.73 -12.93 -4.83
N PHE A 79 -1.28 -11.73 -4.63
CA PHE A 79 -2.09 -11.36 -3.46
C PHE A 79 -3.54 -11.22 -3.88
N PRO A 80 -4.22 -12.33 -4.24
CA PRO A 80 -5.58 -12.27 -4.73
C PRO A 80 -6.47 -11.67 -3.64
N GLU A 81 -7.39 -10.81 -4.06
CA GLU A 81 -8.54 -10.45 -3.24
C GLU A 81 -9.25 -11.73 -2.83
N ARG A 82 -9.86 -11.76 -1.64
CA ARG A 82 -10.58 -12.95 -1.17
C ARG A 82 -11.81 -13.30 -2.05
N ARG A 83 -12.02 -12.52 -3.14
CA ARG A 83 -13.09 -12.55 -4.18
C ARG A 83 -14.46 -12.60 -3.53
N ASN A 84 -15.54 -12.57 -4.32
CA ASN A 84 -16.84 -12.97 -3.81
C ASN A 84 -16.72 -14.44 -3.43
N ALA A 85 -16.30 -14.73 -2.19
CA ALA A 85 -16.27 -16.08 -1.69
C ALA A 85 -17.70 -16.61 -1.78
N GLU A 86 -17.92 -17.62 -2.61
CA GLU A 86 -19.14 -18.43 -2.53
C GLU A 86 -19.12 -19.09 -1.14
N GLY A 87 -19.79 -18.46 -0.18
CA GLY A 87 -19.76 -18.88 1.21
C GLY A 87 -20.59 -17.96 2.12
N PRO A 88 -21.01 -18.45 3.30
CA PRO A 88 -22.03 -17.80 4.13
C PRO A 88 -21.45 -16.73 5.06
N SER A 89 -20.30 -16.14 4.73
CA SER A 89 -19.63 -15.18 5.61
C SER A 89 -20.31 -13.81 5.56
N THR A 90 -21.18 -13.55 6.56
CA THR A 90 -22.03 -12.37 6.70
C THR A 90 -21.25 -11.05 6.86
N HIS A 91 -19.95 -11.11 7.15
CA HIS A 91 -19.12 -9.94 7.49
C HIS A 91 -18.34 -9.35 6.30
N TRP A 92 -18.60 -9.87 5.09
CA TRP A 92 -17.91 -9.51 3.86
C TRP A 92 -18.37 -8.19 3.28
N ARG A 93 -17.44 -7.25 3.14
CA ARG A 93 -17.69 -5.95 2.49
C ARG A 93 -16.94 -5.85 1.18
N ARG A 94 -17.66 -5.54 0.09
CA ARG A 94 -17.03 -5.24 -1.22
C ARG A 94 -16.00 -4.12 -1.15
N SER A 95 -16.14 -3.20 -0.20
CA SER A 95 -15.20 -2.10 0.01
C SER A 95 -13.88 -2.52 0.69
N HIS A 96 -13.81 -3.72 1.29
CA HIS A 96 -12.62 -4.22 2.00
C HIS A 96 -12.24 -5.62 1.52
N PRO A 97 -11.82 -5.79 0.25
CA PRO A 97 -11.69 -7.11 -0.36
C PRO A 97 -10.45 -7.90 0.13
N TYR A 98 -9.51 -7.27 0.82
CA TYR A 98 -8.26 -7.89 1.29
C TYR A 98 -8.35 -8.29 2.75
N HIS A 99 -7.93 -9.51 3.07
CA HIS A 99 -8.02 -10.03 4.43
C HIS A 99 -6.76 -10.76 4.85
N VAL A 100 -6.39 -10.56 6.11
CA VAL A 100 -5.22 -11.19 6.74
C VAL A 100 -5.66 -11.73 8.09
N ALA A 101 -5.31 -12.98 8.36
CA ALA A 101 -5.57 -13.65 9.63
C ALA A 101 -4.32 -13.68 10.50
N LEU A 102 -4.47 -13.33 11.78
CA LEU A 102 -3.45 -13.50 12.82
C LEU A 102 -3.94 -14.54 13.84
N GLN A 103 -3.01 -15.27 14.47
CA GLN A 103 -3.37 -16.20 15.54
C GLN A 103 -3.93 -15.43 16.75
N ASP A 104 -5.03 -15.91 17.33
CA ASP A 104 -5.71 -15.25 18.45
C ASP A 104 -4.79 -15.10 19.67
N ALA A 105 -3.98 -16.13 19.97
CA ALA A 105 -2.98 -16.06 21.05
C ALA A 105 -1.96 -14.94 20.82
N TYR A 106 -1.40 -14.84 19.61
CA TYR A 106 -0.48 -13.77 19.25
C TYR A 106 -1.13 -12.38 19.37
N VAL A 107 -2.37 -12.24 18.89
CA VAL A 107 -3.09 -10.97 18.98
C VAL A 107 -3.33 -10.58 20.43
N GLN A 108 -3.71 -11.51 21.30
CA GLN A 108 -3.95 -11.22 22.72
C GLN A 108 -2.69 -10.74 23.44
N GLU A 109 -1.54 -11.35 23.14
CA GLU A 109 -0.26 -10.98 23.74
C GLU A 109 0.32 -9.66 23.21
N ASN A 110 0.03 -9.31 21.95
CA ASN A 110 0.69 -8.21 21.24
C ASN A 110 -0.30 -7.11 20.78
N TYR A 111 -1.53 -7.09 21.32
CA TYR A 111 -2.60 -6.22 20.80
C TYR A 111 -2.19 -4.75 20.77
N ASP A 112 -1.64 -4.24 21.87
CA ASP A 112 -1.24 -2.84 22.01
C ASP A 112 -0.12 -2.48 21.02
N ASP A 113 0.90 -3.33 20.89
CA ASP A 113 1.99 -3.15 19.92
C ASP A 113 1.48 -3.19 18.47
N ILE A 114 0.50 -4.04 18.15
CA ILE A 114 -0.13 -4.10 16.83
C ILE A 114 -0.87 -2.80 16.54
N VAL A 115 -1.68 -2.31 17.49
CA VAL A 115 -2.45 -1.07 17.35
C VAL A 115 -1.51 0.12 17.17
N GLU A 116 -0.51 0.28 18.04
CA GLU A 116 0.46 1.36 17.96
C GLU A 116 1.25 1.32 16.65
N CYS A 117 1.70 0.14 16.22
CA CYS A 117 2.42 -0.03 14.96
C CYS A 117 1.54 0.31 13.75
N CYS A 118 0.28 -0.11 13.73
CA CYS A 118 -0.66 0.23 12.66
C CYS A 118 -0.92 1.74 12.61
N GLN A 119 -1.17 2.38 13.75
CA GLN A 119 -1.37 3.82 13.86
C GLN A 119 -0.15 4.61 13.38
N PHE A 120 1.05 4.25 13.84
CA PHE A 120 2.30 4.91 13.43
C PHE A 120 2.53 4.84 11.92
N ASN A 121 2.17 3.71 11.31
CA ASN A 121 2.33 3.47 9.88
C ASN A 121 1.12 3.91 9.03
N ARG A 122 0.08 4.46 9.65
CA ARG A 122 -1.21 4.86 9.04
C ARG A 122 -1.86 3.72 8.26
N VAL A 123 -1.82 2.51 8.82
CA VAL A 123 -2.50 1.32 8.30
C VAL A 123 -3.82 1.18 9.07
N PRO A 124 -4.99 1.16 8.40
CA PRO A 124 -6.27 0.97 9.06
C PRO A 124 -6.35 -0.44 9.65
N LEU A 125 -6.76 -0.56 10.92
CA LEU A 125 -6.88 -1.84 11.62
C LEU A 125 -8.36 -2.14 11.87
N ASP A 126 -9.03 -2.69 10.87
CA ASP A 126 -10.43 -3.07 10.96
C ASP A 126 -10.56 -4.58 11.19
N ALA A 127 -11.00 -4.96 12.39
CA ALA A 127 -11.31 -6.35 12.69
C ALA A 127 -12.67 -6.72 12.11
N THR A 128 -12.75 -7.86 11.43
CA THR A 128 -14.03 -8.38 10.90
C THR A 128 -14.94 -8.94 11.98
N GLY A 129 -14.37 -9.27 13.15
CA GLY A 129 -15.04 -10.07 14.18
C GLY A 129 -15.09 -11.57 13.88
N GLU A 130 -14.65 -12.01 12.69
CA GLU A 130 -14.58 -13.43 12.34
C GLU A 130 -13.46 -14.12 13.11
N ILE A 131 -13.82 -15.17 13.86
CA ILE A 131 -12.89 -16.10 14.50
C ILE A 131 -12.94 -17.41 13.72
N LEU A 132 -11.79 -17.81 13.16
CA LEU A 132 -11.65 -19.08 12.45
C LEU A 132 -10.95 -20.08 13.36
N ASP A 133 -11.52 -21.27 13.51
CA ASP A 133 -10.85 -22.40 14.13
C ASP A 133 -10.27 -23.30 13.03
N ARG A 134 -8.95 -23.50 13.05
CA ARG A 134 -8.26 -24.40 12.13
C ARG A 134 -7.29 -25.26 12.92
N GLY A 135 -7.65 -26.53 13.10
CA GLY A 135 -6.81 -27.50 13.80
C GLY A 135 -6.61 -27.18 15.28
N GLY A 136 -7.61 -26.58 15.94
CA GLY A 136 -7.53 -26.20 17.36
C GLY A 136 -6.84 -24.87 17.61
N VAL A 137 -6.36 -24.19 16.56
CA VAL A 137 -5.81 -22.84 16.64
C VAL A 137 -6.89 -21.84 16.19
N ARG A 138 -7.17 -20.86 17.04
CA ARG A 138 -8.08 -19.76 16.74
C ARG A 138 -7.34 -18.64 16.02
N TRP A 139 -7.99 -18.06 15.02
CA TRP A 139 -7.46 -16.97 14.21
C TRP A 139 -8.44 -15.80 14.17
N ARG A 140 -7.92 -14.58 14.30
CA ARG A 140 -8.67 -13.34 14.10
C ARG A 140 -8.41 -12.77 12.73
N THR A 141 -9.49 -12.40 12.04
CA THR A 141 -9.41 -11.88 10.67
C THR A 141 -9.58 -10.36 10.64
N TYR A 142 -8.66 -9.69 9.94
CA TYR A 142 -8.67 -8.25 9.68
C TYR A 142 -8.93 -7.99 8.20
N CYS A 143 -9.64 -6.91 7.88
CA CYS A 143 -9.98 -6.53 6.52
C CYS A 143 -9.39 -5.17 6.13
N PHE A 144 -9.10 -4.99 4.85
CA PHE A 144 -8.48 -3.79 4.32
C PHE A 144 -9.09 -3.40 2.99
N ALA A 145 -9.28 -2.09 2.80
CA ALA A 145 -9.73 -1.52 1.53
C ALA A 145 -8.65 -1.55 0.45
N ARG A 146 -7.38 -1.33 0.83
CA ARG A 146 -6.25 -1.26 -0.10
C ARG A 146 -5.34 -2.48 0.06
N GLN A 147 -4.96 -3.10 -1.06
CA GLN A 147 -4.03 -4.24 -1.08
C GLN A 147 -2.71 -3.89 -0.39
N PHE A 148 -2.21 -2.69 -0.65
CA PHE A 148 -0.96 -2.19 -0.08
C PHE A 148 -0.96 -2.21 1.46
N ASP A 149 -2.05 -1.80 2.09
CA ASP A 149 -2.18 -1.81 3.55
C ASP A 149 -2.20 -3.25 4.10
N ALA A 150 -2.93 -4.13 3.42
CA ALA A 150 -2.97 -5.54 3.77
C ALA A 150 -1.60 -6.23 3.64
N ILE A 151 -0.84 -5.97 2.57
CA ILE A 151 0.50 -6.56 2.38
C ILE A 151 1.44 -6.08 3.48
N ARG A 152 1.39 -4.78 3.83
CA ARG A 152 2.21 -4.22 4.92
C ARG A 152 1.89 -4.88 6.26
N PHE A 153 0.61 -5.04 6.56
CA PHE A 153 0.14 -5.70 7.78
C PHE A 153 0.56 -7.18 7.80
N TRP A 154 0.31 -7.90 6.70
CA TRP A 154 0.70 -9.30 6.51
C TRP A 154 2.20 -9.52 6.71
N ASP A 155 3.04 -8.73 6.05
CA ASP A 155 4.50 -8.81 6.12
C ASP A 155 5.01 -8.50 7.54
N LYS A 156 4.40 -7.52 8.22
CA LYS A 156 4.86 -7.07 9.52
C LYS A 156 4.60 -8.08 10.64
N PHE A 157 3.42 -8.68 10.64
CA PHE A 157 2.96 -9.56 11.72
C PHE A 157 2.99 -11.04 11.35
N ASN A 158 3.66 -11.38 10.24
CA ASN A 158 3.74 -12.73 9.69
C ASN A 158 2.35 -13.40 9.58
N GLY A 159 1.38 -12.64 9.09
CA GLY A 159 0.00 -13.08 9.02
C GLY A 159 -0.24 -14.14 7.95
N SER A 160 -1.41 -14.76 7.97
CA SER A 160 -1.87 -15.63 6.89
C SER A 160 -2.76 -14.84 5.94
N TRP A 161 -2.35 -14.69 4.69
CA TRP A 161 -3.19 -14.07 3.66
C TRP A 161 -4.40 -14.95 3.38
N MET A 162 -5.56 -14.36 3.10
CA MET A 162 -6.78 -15.13 2.87
C MET A 162 -7.31 -15.04 1.43
N LEU A 163 -7.70 -16.19 0.87
CA LEU A 163 -8.48 -16.33 -0.36
C LEU A 163 -9.69 -17.23 -0.11
N GLY A 164 -10.91 -16.73 -0.29
CA GLY A 164 -12.09 -17.35 0.30
C GLY A 164 -11.87 -17.68 1.79
N MET A 165 -12.12 -18.92 2.18
CA MET A 165 -11.81 -19.39 3.53
C MET A 165 -10.37 -19.87 3.69
N GLN A 166 -9.58 -19.99 2.61
CA GLN A 166 -8.27 -20.63 2.59
C GLN A 166 -7.14 -19.66 2.95
N PHE A 167 -6.07 -20.20 3.53
CA PHE A 167 -4.82 -19.46 3.76
C PHE A 167 -3.90 -19.61 2.55
N VAL A 168 -3.30 -18.49 2.17
CA VAL A 168 -2.34 -18.38 1.07
C VAL A 168 -1.06 -17.78 1.63
N TYR A 169 0.07 -18.23 1.09
CA TYR A 169 1.41 -17.79 1.50
C TYR A 169 2.11 -17.15 0.31
N PRO A 170 1.71 -15.92 -0.07
CA PRO A 170 2.32 -15.21 -1.18
C PRO A 170 3.77 -14.83 -0.86
N ALA A 171 4.61 -14.73 -1.88
CA ALA A 171 5.96 -14.20 -1.72
C ALA A 171 5.92 -12.68 -1.55
N ARG A 172 6.76 -12.15 -0.64
CA ARG A 172 6.91 -10.71 -0.44
C ARG A 172 7.37 -10.03 -1.74
N PRO A 173 6.73 -8.92 -2.19
CA PRO A 173 7.21 -8.16 -3.34
C PRO A 173 8.62 -7.57 -3.10
N GLU A 174 9.43 -7.51 -4.16
CA GLU A 174 10.76 -6.91 -4.10
C GLU A 174 10.69 -5.41 -3.75
N ASN A 175 11.62 -4.92 -2.93
CA ASN A 175 11.71 -3.52 -2.50
C ASN A 175 10.45 -2.97 -1.79
N PHE A 176 9.61 -3.85 -1.22
CA PHE A 176 8.38 -3.43 -0.55
C PHE A 176 8.65 -2.71 0.80
N PRO A 177 8.13 -1.50 1.04
CA PRO A 177 8.38 -0.76 2.27
C PRO A 177 7.83 -1.47 3.52
N ALA A 178 8.73 -1.84 4.44
CA ALA A 178 8.35 -2.46 5.70
C ALA A 178 7.64 -1.46 6.65
N MET A 179 6.73 -1.98 7.49
CA MET A 179 6.20 -1.21 8.61
C MET A 179 7.27 -0.99 9.68
N LYS A 180 7.38 0.25 10.15
CA LYS A 180 8.30 0.65 11.23
C LYS A 180 7.69 0.26 12.57
N SER A 181 8.47 -0.34 13.47
CA SER A 181 8.04 -0.57 14.86
C SER A 181 8.14 0.74 15.66
N VAL A 182 7.19 0.94 16.59
CA VAL A 182 7.24 2.03 17.57
C VAL A 182 8.23 1.68 18.69
N ASN A 183 8.22 0.42 19.13
CA ASN A 183 9.15 -0.11 20.13
C ASN A 183 10.34 -0.84 19.49
N ARG A 184 11.56 -0.54 19.96
CA ARG A 184 12.81 -1.27 19.65
C ARG A 184 12.89 -2.65 20.33
N LYS A 185 11.80 -3.16 20.92
CA LYS A 185 11.78 -4.49 21.52
C LYS A 185 11.32 -5.51 20.47
N GLY A 186 12.26 -6.32 20.01
CA GLY A 186 11.99 -7.67 19.51
C GLY A 186 11.49 -7.76 18.08
N ALA A 187 12.39 -7.57 17.11
CA ALA A 187 12.46 -8.57 16.06
C ALA A 187 12.96 -9.85 16.75
N LEU A 188 12.15 -10.89 16.77
CA LEU A 188 12.62 -12.27 16.81
C LEU A 188 12.57 -12.79 15.37
#